data_AF-A0A7Y4L9A6-F1
#
_entry.id   AF-A0A7Y4L9A6-F1
#
_cell.length_a   1.000
_cell.length_b   1.000
_cell.length_c   1.000
_cell.angle_alpha   90.00
_cell.angle_beta   90.00
_cell.angle_gamma   90.00
#
_symmetry.space_group_name_H-M   'P 1'
#
loop_
_entity.id
_entity.type
_entity.pdbx_description
1 polymer ?
#
loop_
_entity_poly.entity_id
_entity_poly.type
_entity_poly.pdbx_seq_one_letter_code
_entity_poly.pdbx_strand_id
1 'polypeptide(L)'
;MNDITVPDTTAARAALEVATAYESGALLSHSQRVYRWAAALVEHNGIEYLISRAAALDIVGRDHDVLTAECRAEVLARYPRLDLATEFLSCFQAQADRKPTSSAGRAIGSGLVGRIVQNPLDA
;
A
#
# COMPACT_ATOMS: atom_id res chain seq x y z
N MET A 1 -16.67 -3.97 -14.81
CA MET A 1 -16.85 -4.01 -13.35
C MET A 1 -16.42 -5.39 -12.89
N ASN A 2 -15.14 -5.56 -12.56
CA ASN A 2 -14.75 -6.65 -11.67
C ASN A 2 -14.66 -6.00 -10.30
N ASP A 3 -15.73 -6.10 -9.52
CA ASP A 3 -15.72 -5.66 -8.12
C ASP A 3 -14.70 -6.53 -7.40
N ILE A 4 -13.63 -5.91 -6.88
CA ILE A 4 -12.58 -6.63 -6.15
C ILE A 4 -13.24 -7.23 -4.92
N THR A 5 -13.54 -8.52 -4.99
CA THR A 5 -14.26 -9.20 -3.91
C THR A 5 -13.27 -9.51 -2.80
N VAL A 6 -13.48 -8.83 -1.68
CA VAL A 6 -12.67 -9.02 -0.48
C VAL A 6 -13.46 -9.87 0.52
N PRO A 7 -12.89 -10.94 1.09
CA PRO A 7 -13.59 -11.78 2.06
C PRO A 7 -14.05 -11.03 3.32
N ASP A 8 -15.36 -10.97 3.56
CA ASP A 8 -15.93 -10.41 4.79
C ASP A 8 -15.95 -11.45 5.92
N THR A 9 -14.81 -11.58 6.60
CA THR A 9 -14.62 -12.53 7.70
C THR A 9 -14.54 -11.84 9.06
N THR A 10 -14.78 -12.57 10.14
CA THR A 10 -14.59 -12.04 11.51
C THR A 10 -13.18 -11.49 11.72
N ALA A 11 -12.16 -12.16 11.18
CA ALA A 11 -10.79 -11.67 11.24
C ALA A 11 -10.61 -10.34 10.49
N ALA A 12 -11.19 -10.21 9.29
CA ALA A 12 -11.13 -8.98 8.51
C ALA A 12 -11.83 -7.81 9.22
N ARG A 13 -12.99 -8.05 9.85
CA ARG A 13 -13.71 -7.02 10.63
C ARG A 13 -12.92 -6.59 11.87
N ALA A 14 -12.37 -7.55 12.62
CA ALA A 14 -11.56 -7.24 13.81
C ALA A 14 -10.29 -6.47 13.44
N ALA A 15 -9.63 -6.84 12.33
CA ALA A 15 -8.47 -6.10 11.82
C ALA A 15 -8.86 -4.67 11.41
N LEU A 16 -10.01 -4.49 10.75
CA LEU A 16 -10.51 -3.17 10.39
C LEU A 16 -10.84 -2.32 11.61
N GLU A 17 -11.43 -2.90 12.66
CA GLU A 17 -11.71 -2.21 13.92
C GLU A 17 -10.42 -1.68 14.57
N VAL A 18 -9.42 -2.55 14.71
CA VAL A 18 -8.12 -2.17 15.27
C VAL A 18 -7.44 -1.12 14.40
N ALA A 19 -7.39 -1.31 13.08
CA ALA A 19 -6.80 -0.34 12.16
C ALA A 19 -7.49 1.03 12.27
N THR A 20 -8.83 1.05 12.32
CA THR A 20 -9.61 2.29 12.48
C THR A 20 -9.31 2.99 13.80
N ALA A 21 -9.04 2.25 14.87
CA ALA A 21 -8.77 2.82 16.18
C ALA A 21 -7.36 3.44 16.31
N TYR A 22 -6.38 2.97 15.53
CA TYR A 22 -4.97 3.30 15.77
C TYR A 22 -4.22 3.90 14.56
N GLU A 23 -4.75 3.77 13.35
CA GLU A 23 -4.11 4.29 12.14
C GLU A 23 -4.57 5.72 11.83
N SER A 24 -3.67 6.52 11.25
CA SER A 24 -4.06 7.79 10.62
C SER A 24 -5.00 7.51 9.45
N GLY A 25 -5.71 8.54 8.96
CA GLY A 25 -6.55 8.38 7.76
C GLY A 25 -5.76 7.90 6.53
N ALA A 26 -4.50 8.33 6.39
CA ALA A 26 -3.62 7.90 5.30
C ALA A 26 -3.20 6.43 5.44
N LEU A 27 -2.83 6.00 6.66
CA LEU A 27 -2.46 4.61 6.94
C LEU A 27 -3.65 3.66 6.87
N LEU A 28 -4.83 4.07 7.36
CA LEU A 28 -6.06 3.29 7.22
C LEU A 28 -6.41 3.10 5.74
N SER A 29 -6.31 4.16 4.95
CA SER A 29 -6.54 4.07 3.50
C SER A 29 -5.48 3.18 2.83
N HIS A 30 -4.21 3.28 3.23
CA HIS A 30 -3.14 2.37 2.79
C HIS A 30 -3.45 0.90 3.06
N SER A 31 -3.79 0.55 4.31
CA SER A 31 -4.13 -0.81 4.71
C SER A 31 -5.29 -1.38 3.87
N GLN A 32 -6.32 -0.57 3.64
CA GLN A 32 -7.48 -0.96 2.83
C GLN A 32 -7.18 -1.09 1.33
N ARG A 33 -6.29 -0.26 0.79
CA ARG A 33 -5.79 -0.39 -0.58
C ARG A 33 -4.93 -1.64 -0.74
N VAL A 34 -3.95 -1.87 0.15
CA VAL A 34 -3.08 -3.06 0.12
C VAL A 34 -3.89 -4.34 0.14
N TYR A 35 -4.95 -4.40 0.95
CA TYR A 35 -5.80 -5.60 0.99
C TYR A 35 -6.54 -5.85 -0.33
N ARG A 36 -7.04 -4.78 -0.98
CA ARG A 36 -7.70 -4.86 -2.29
C ARG A 36 -6.74 -5.13 -3.44
N TRP A 37 -5.57 -4.50 -3.43
CA TRP A 37 -4.48 -4.82 -4.36
C TRP A 37 -4.10 -6.28 -4.25
N ALA A 38 -3.96 -6.82 -3.03
CA ALA A 38 -3.67 -8.23 -2.84
C ALA A 38 -4.77 -9.12 -3.42
N ALA A 39 -6.05 -8.81 -3.17
CA ALA A 39 -7.19 -9.54 -3.72
C ALA A 39 -7.22 -9.52 -5.26
N ALA A 40 -7.01 -8.35 -5.88
CA ALA A 40 -6.96 -8.22 -7.33
C ALA A 40 -5.75 -8.95 -7.95
N LEU A 41 -4.60 -8.93 -7.26
CA LEU A 41 -3.37 -9.56 -7.71
C LEU A 41 -3.39 -11.10 -7.61
N VAL A 42 -4.28 -11.70 -6.80
CA VAL A 42 -4.48 -13.16 -6.75
C VAL A 42 -4.85 -13.71 -8.12
N GLU A 43 -5.70 -12.99 -8.86
CA GLU A 43 -6.20 -13.43 -10.18
C GLU A 43 -5.08 -13.60 -11.20
N HIS A 44 -3.94 -12.95 -10.99
CA HIS A 44 -2.84 -12.93 -11.95
C HIS A 44 -1.64 -13.82 -11.57
N ASN A 45 -1.28 -13.97 -10.29
CA ASN A 45 0.05 -14.51 -9.92
C ASN A 45 0.07 -15.60 -8.83
N GLY A 46 -1.08 -16.11 -8.37
CA GLY A 46 -1.13 -17.05 -7.24
C GLY A 46 -0.90 -16.38 -5.87
N ILE A 47 -0.96 -17.17 -4.78
CA ILE A 47 -1.19 -16.66 -3.40
C ILE A 47 0.10 -16.17 -2.70
N GLU A 48 1.28 -16.61 -3.14
CA GLU A 48 2.52 -16.33 -2.42
C GLU A 48 2.96 -14.85 -2.56
N TYR A 49 3.28 -14.20 -1.43
CA TYR A 49 3.81 -12.83 -1.32
C TYR A 49 2.87 -11.67 -1.73
N LEU A 50 1.56 -11.89 -1.79
CA LEU A 50 0.62 -10.87 -2.27
C LEU A 50 0.57 -9.60 -1.41
N ILE A 51 0.62 -9.70 -0.08
CA ILE A 51 0.61 -8.51 0.78
C ILE A 51 1.86 -7.66 0.57
N SER A 52 3.03 -8.30 0.42
CA SER A 52 4.28 -7.56 0.15
C SER A 52 4.26 -6.89 -1.22
N ARG A 53 3.74 -7.57 -2.25
CA ARG A 53 3.64 -7.00 -3.60
C ARG A 53 2.58 -5.89 -3.67
N ALA A 54 1.45 -6.06 -3.02
CA ALA A 54 0.41 -5.06 -2.87
C ALA A 54 0.90 -3.81 -2.12
N ALA A 55 1.68 -3.99 -1.05
CA ALA A 55 2.31 -2.87 -0.36
C ALA A 55 3.34 -2.15 -1.25
N ALA A 56 4.12 -2.88 -2.06
CA ALA A 56 5.02 -2.27 -3.03
C ALA A 56 4.27 -1.51 -4.14
N LEU A 57 3.15 -2.05 -4.61
CA LEU A 57 2.24 -1.36 -5.53
C LEU A 57 1.75 -0.05 -4.89
N ASP A 58 1.26 -0.09 -3.64
CA ASP A 58 0.71 1.09 -3.01
C ASP A 58 1.77 2.16 -2.70
N ILE A 59 2.97 1.76 -2.26
CA ILE A 59 4.00 2.71 -1.83
C ILE A 59 4.82 3.26 -2.99
N VAL A 60 5.21 2.43 -3.97
CA VAL A 60 6.10 2.85 -5.07
C VAL A 60 5.52 2.61 -6.47
N GLY A 61 4.24 2.21 -6.58
CA GLY A 61 3.59 1.96 -7.87
C GLY A 61 4.15 0.77 -8.65
N ARG A 62 4.84 -0.14 -7.96
CA ARG A 62 5.39 -1.36 -8.58
C ARG A 62 4.25 -2.20 -9.16
N ASP A 63 4.44 -2.65 -10.40
CA ASP A 63 3.51 -3.52 -11.13
C ASP A 63 2.07 -2.97 -11.22
N HIS A 64 1.90 -1.64 -11.11
CA HIS A 64 0.57 -1.00 -11.13
C HIS A 64 -0.19 -1.30 -12.43
N ASP A 65 0.53 -1.49 -13.54
CA ASP A 65 0.05 -1.75 -14.89
C ASP A 65 -0.46 -3.19 -15.09
N VAL A 66 -0.19 -4.10 -14.15
CA VAL A 66 -0.82 -5.43 -14.11
C VAL A 66 -2.32 -5.30 -13.86
N LEU A 67 -2.74 -4.28 -13.11
CA LEU A 67 -4.15 -3.96 -12.89
C LEU A 67 -4.65 -3.01 -13.97
N THR A 68 -5.94 -3.08 -14.32
CA THR A 68 -6.51 -2.10 -15.27
C THR A 68 -6.57 -0.70 -14.67
N ALA A 69 -6.59 0.34 -15.52
CA ALA A 69 -6.71 1.72 -15.06
C ALA A 69 -8.02 1.94 -14.30
N GLU A 70 -9.11 1.29 -14.74
CA GLU A 70 -10.42 1.36 -14.10
C GLU A 70 -10.40 0.75 -12.69
N CYS A 71 -9.76 -0.43 -12.54
CA CYS A 71 -9.57 -1.09 -11.26
C CYS A 71 -8.77 -0.20 -10.29
N ARG A 72 -7.70 0.44 -10.77
CA ARG A 72 -6.92 1.37 -9.96
C ARG A 72 -7.75 2.58 -9.53
N ALA A 73 -8.46 3.20 -10.47
CA ALA A 73 -9.27 4.39 -10.22
C ALA A 73 -10.38 4.12 -9.20
N GLU A 74 -11.04 2.96 -9.28
CA GLU A 74 -12.09 2.55 -8.35
C GLU A 74 -11.59 2.49 -6.90
N VAL A 75 -10.46 1.81 -6.67
CA VAL A 75 -9.88 1.66 -5.34
C VAL A 75 -9.36 3.01 -4.82
N LEU A 76 -8.73 3.82 -5.65
CA LEU A 76 -8.22 5.15 -5.26
C LEU A 76 -9.34 6.13 -4.94
N ALA A 77 -10.46 6.07 -5.67
CA ALA A 77 -11.64 6.89 -5.39
C ALA A 77 -12.29 6.52 -4.04
N ARG A 78 -12.32 5.22 -3.71
CA ARG A 78 -12.88 4.72 -2.45
C ARG A 78 -11.95 4.96 -1.25
N TYR A 79 -10.63 4.90 -1.48
CA TYR A 79 -9.59 4.99 -0.45
C TYR A 79 -8.50 5.97 -0.89
N PRO A 80 -8.72 7.29 -0.73
CA PRO A 80 -7.79 8.30 -1.19
C PRO A 80 -6.41 8.15 -0.53
N ARG A 81 -5.35 8.54 -1.27
CA ARG A 81 -3.96 8.41 -0.79
C ARG A 81 -3.62 9.38 0.32
N LEU A 82 -4.26 10.55 0.35
CA LEU A 82 -4.03 11.59 1.37
C LEU A 82 -2.52 11.90 1.49
N ASP A 83 -2.03 12.16 2.70
CA ASP A 83 -0.61 12.46 2.95
C ASP A 83 0.27 11.20 3.12
N LEU A 84 -0.14 10.05 2.57
CA LEU A 84 0.56 8.77 2.75
C LEU A 84 2.05 8.86 2.42
N ALA A 85 2.41 9.50 1.30
CA ALA A 85 3.80 9.63 0.88
C ALA A 85 4.65 10.32 1.97
N THR A 86 4.12 11.41 2.54
CA THR A 86 4.77 12.18 3.61
C THR A 86 4.88 11.37 4.88
N GLU A 87 3.78 10.77 5.35
CA GLU A 87 3.76 9.97 6.58
C GLU A 87 4.70 8.76 6.49
N PHE A 88 4.66 8.03 5.37
CA PHE A 88 5.48 6.85 5.16
C PHE A 88 6.97 7.17 5.09
N LEU A 89 7.33 8.24 4.37
CA LEU A 89 8.71 8.70 4.29
C LEU A 89 9.24 9.18 5.64
N SER A 90 8.43 9.90 6.43
CA SER A 90 8.79 10.32 7.78
C SER A 90 9.14 9.12 8.67
N CYS A 91 8.30 8.08 8.64
CA CYS A 91 8.55 6.83 9.36
C CYS A 91 9.84 6.12 8.91
N PHE A 92 10.05 6.00 7.59
CA PHE A 92 11.25 5.34 7.05
C PHE A 92 12.53 6.12 7.34
N GLN A 93 12.48 7.45 7.27
CA GLN A 93 13.62 8.31 7.60
C GLN A 93 13.95 8.19 9.09
N ALA A 94 12.97 8.26 9.98
CA ALA A 94 13.19 8.10 11.41
C ALA A 94 13.83 6.73 11.76
N GLN A 95 13.41 5.66 11.07
CA GLN A 95 14.05 4.34 11.24
C GLN A 95 15.46 4.29 10.64
N ALA A 96 15.70 4.93 9.49
CA ALA A 96 17.01 5.01 8.87
C ALA A 96 18.01 5.78 9.76
N ASP A 97 17.61 6.91 10.32
CA ASP A 97 18.44 7.73 11.20
C ASP A 97 18.81 6.98 12.48
N ARG A 98 17.85 6.24 13.06
CA ARG A 98 18.08 5.44 14.26
C ARG A 98 18.91 4.19 13.99
N LYS A 99 18.70 3.55 12.84
CA LYS A 99 19.29 2.25 12.47
C LYS A 99 19.70 2.23 10.99
N PRO A 100 20.87 2.80 10.63
CA PRO A 100 21.26 2.99 9.23
C PRO A 100 21.38 1.69 8.42
N THR A 101 21.70 0.57 9.07
CA THR A 101 21.86 -0.74 8.41
C THR A 101 20.55 -1.55 8.31
N SER A 102 19.43 -1.00 8.81
CA SER A 102 18.11 -1.62 8.74
C SER A 102 17.58 -1.71 7.30
N SER A 103 16.50 -2.46 7.11
CA SER A 103 15.77 -2.48 5.83
C SER A 103 15.33 -1.07 5.40
N ALA A 104 14.85 -0.24 6.33
CA ALA A 104 14.48 1.14 6.06
C ALA A 104 15.68 2.00 5.64
N GLY A 105 16.81 1.90 6.36
CA GLY A 105 18.05 2.60 6.01
C GLY A 105 18.57 2.23 4.62
N ARG A 106 18.58 0.94 4.28
CA ARG A 106 18.93 0.48 2.93
C ARG A 106 17.93 0.94 1.86
N ALA A 107 16.64 0.99 2.17
CA ALA A 107 15.62 1.47 1.24
C ALA A 107 15.81 2.97 0.93
N ILE A 108 16.02 3.80 1.95
CA ILE A 108 16.33 5.23 1.79
C ILE A 108 17.62 5.42 0.99
N GLY A 109 18.70 4.73 1.37
CA GLY A 109 19.99 4.79 0.67
C GLY A 109 19.97 4.30 -0.78
N SER A 110 18.96 3.51 -1.16
CA SER A 110 18.73 3.04 -2.54
C SER A 110 17.68 3.86 -3.29
N GLY A 111 17.38 5.09 -2.85
CA GLY A 111 16.49 5.99 -3.57
C GLY A 111 15.00 5.69 -3.41
N LEU A 112 14.56 5.18 -2.26
CA LEU A 112 13.12 5.03 -1.96
C LEU A 112 12.35 6.35 -2.12
N VAL A 113 12.93 7.47 -1.70
CA VAL A 113 12.29 8.80 -1.77
C VAL A 113 11.82 9.12 -3.19
N GLY A 114 12.72 9.00 -4.18
CA GLY A 114 12.38 9.28 -5.57
C GLY A 114 11.28 8.36 -6.09
N ARG A 115 11.31 7.06 -5.74
CA ARG A 115 10.29 6.10 -6.15
C ARG A 115 8.90 6.37 -5.55
N ILE A 116 8.84 6.86 -4.32
CA ILE A 116 7.56 7.26 -3.69
C ILE A 116 7.03 8.53 -4.34
N VAL A 117 7.88 9.53 -4.58
CA VAL A 117 7.48 10.80 -5.22
C VAL A 117 7.02 10.60 -6.67
N GLN A 118 7.59 9.63 -7.37
CA GLN A 118 7.26 9.29 -8.76
C GLN A 118 6.17 8.21 -8.87
N ASN A 119 5.43 7.95 -7.79
CA ASN A 119 4.45 6.88 -7.79
C ASN A 119 3.30 7.21 -8.78
N PRO A 120 3.05 6.38 -9.81
CA PRO A 120 2.02 6.60 -10.82
C PRO A 120 0.59 6.61 -10.28
N LEU A 121 0.37 6.21 -9.03
CA LEU A 121 -0.95 6.31 -8.36
C LEU A 121 -1.27 7.72 -7.86
N ASP A 122 -0.30 8.63 -7.88
CA ASP A 122 -0.46 10.05 -7.51
C ASP A 122 -0.73 10.97 -8.72
N ALA A 123 -0.83 10.40 -9.93
CA ALA A 123 -1.04 11.12 -11.19
C ALA A 123 -2.52 11.41 -11.51
#